data_AF-A0A8J7HUB2-F1
#
_entry.id   AF-A0A8J7HUB2-F1
#
_cell.length_a   1.000
_cell.length_b   1.000
_cell.length_c   1.000
_cell.angle_alpha   90.00
_cell.angle_beta   90.00
_cell.angle_gamma   90.00
#
_symmetry.space_group_name_H-M   'P 1'
#
loop_
_entity.id
_entity.type
_entity.pdbx_description
1 polymer ?
#
loop_
_entity_poly.entity_id
_entity_poly.type
_entity_poly.pdbx_seq_one_letter_code
_entity_poly.pdbx_strand_id
1 'polypeptide(L)'
;MTTRLNLTKTTNNSQRQIMKTLGLVLKSTIAFLFAVCLSLNLLIGNALAAGQFSNTCTDTSVSESFGQVTLSAVCEKKDGSYVKTSILLNPYIGNDGKGNLIWTTDNRILNCFDFGVSGDGLVNATCFNLTQRNSDDVSSSIDLDDHIANIDGQLQYE
;
A
#
# COMPACT_ATOMS: atom_id res chain seq x y z
N MET A 1 74.20 14.48 -30.07
CA MET A 1 73.11 13.67 -30.63
C MET A 1 72.42 12.94 -29.47
N THR A 2 71.72 13.67 -28.58
CA THR A 2 71.35 13.09 -27.26
C THR A 2 70.06 13.65 -26.65
N THR A 3 69.29 14.45 -27.40
CA THR A 3 68.14 15.17 -26.85
C THR A 3 66.78 14.54 -27.20
N ARG A 4 66.72 13.62 -28.18
CA ARG A 4 65.46 13.02 -28.67
C ARG A 4 64.96 11.82 -27.87
N LEU A 5 65.79 11.17 -27.06
CA LEU A 5 65.44 9.97 -26.29
C LEU A 5 64.69 10.26 -24.97
N ASN A 6 64.84 11.46 -24.41
CA ASN A 6 64.19 11.81 -23.15
C ASN A 6 62.73 12.28 -23.30
N LEU A 7 62.32 12.80 -24.47
CA LEU A 7 60.92 13.23 -24.68
C LEU A 7 59.96 12.05 -24.82
N THR A 8 60.35 10.98 -25.52
CA THR A 8 59.48 9.81 -25.78
C THR A 8 59.21 8.96 -24.53
N LYS A 9 60.14 8.94 -23.56
CA LYS A 9 59.98 8.19 -22.30
C LYS A 9 58.95 8.82 -21.37
N THR A 10 58.87 10.15 -21.35
CA THR A 10 57.96 10.92 -20.48
C THR A 10 56.50 10.83 -20.94
N THR A 11 56.27 10.82 -22.26
CA THR A 11 54.93 10.71 -22.86
C THR A 11 54.29 9.35 -22.57
N ASN A 12 55.07 8.26 -22.63
CA ASN A 12 54.58 6.91 -22.32
C ASN A 12 54.21 6.71 -20.84
N ASN A 13 54.92 7.37 -19.91
CA ASN A 13 54.59 7.29 -18.48
C ASN A 13 53.33 8.09 -18.13
N SER A 14 53.12 9.25 -18.78
CA SER A 14 51.91 10.07 -18.61
C SER A 14 50.66 9.35 -19.12
N GLN A 15 50.70 8.78 -20.33
CA GLN A 15 49.60 8.01 -20.91
C GLN A 15 49.23 6.77 -20.07
N ARG A 16 50.25 6.10 -19.50
CA ARG A 16 50.05 4.93 -18.63
C ARG A 16 49.49 5.29 -17.26
N GLN A 17 49.77 6.49 -16.74
CA GLN A 17 49.13 7.03 -15.54
C GLN A 17 47.65 7.33 -15.82
N ILE A 18 47.34 8.05 -16.91
CA ILE A 18 45.97 8.42 -17.29
C ILE A 18 45.08 7.19 -17.49
N MET A 19 45.57 6.13 -18.17
CA MET A 19 44.80 4.88 -18.34
C MET A 19 44.53 4.15 -17.02
N LYS A 20 45.43 4.25 -16.04
CA LYS A 20 45.23 3.64 -14.71
C LYS A 20 44.16 4.41 -13.93
N THR A 21 44.19 5.74 -13.95
CA THR A 21 43.17 6.58 -13.31
C THR A 21 41.81 6.40 -13.97
N LEU A 22 41.75 6.33 -15.31
CA LEU A 22 40.51 6.09 -16.05
C LEU A 22 39.89 4.72 -15.70
N GLY A 23 40.73 3.68 -15.63
CA GLY A 23 40.29 2.34 -15.24
C GLY A 23 39.84 2.25 -13.77
N LEU A 24 40.42 3.06 -12.88
CA LEU A 24 40.02 3.12 -11.47
C LEU A 24 38.69 3.87 -11.28
N VAL A 25 38.52 4.99 -11.99
CA VAL A 25 37.28 5.79 -11.96
C VAL A 25 36.11 5.00 -12.56
N LEU A 26 36.33 4.28 -13.67
CA LEU A 26 35.30 3.44 -14.29
C LEU A 26 34.83 2.30 -13.38
N LYS A 27 35.75 1.67 -12.63
CA LYS A 27 35.40 0.64 -11.65
C LYS A 27 34.61 1.22 -10.47
N SER A 28 34.97 2.42 -10.04
CA SER A 28 34.28 3.13 -8.96
C SER A 28 32.85 3.52 -9.33
N THR A 29 32.62 4.01 -10.56
CA THR A 29 31.28 4.39 -11.01
C THR A 29 30.36 3.20 -11.22
N ILE A 30 30.88 2.08 -11.75
CA ILE A 30 30.10 0.84 -11.91
C ILE A 30 29.69 0.27 -10.54
N ALA A 31 30.59 0.26 -9.57
CA ALA A 31 30.28 -0.21 -8.21
C ALA A 31 29.23 0.66 -7.52
N PHE A 32 29.30 1.99 -7.70
CA PHE A 32 28.32 2.92 -7.16
C PHE A 32 26.94 2.73 -7.80
N LEU A 33 26.87 2.56 -9.13
CA LEU A 33 25.61 2.29 -9.84
C LEU A 33 24.96 0.96 -9.37
N PHE A 34 25.76 -0.09 -9.20
CA PHE A 34 25.27 -1.38 -8.70
C PHE A 34 24.74 -1.28 -7.27
N ALA A 35 25.41 -0.54 -6.39
CA ALA A 35 24.95 -0.31 -5.02
C ALA A 35 23.64 0.50 -5.00
N VAL A 36 23.51 1.53 -5.85
CA VAL A 36 22.28 2.32 -5.99
C VAL A 36 21.13 1.44 -6.51
N CYS A 37 21.34 0.62 -7.55
CA CYS A 37 20.30 -0.28 -8.06
C CYS A 37 19.88 -1.35 -7.05
N LEU A 38 20.81 -1.91 -6.27
CA LEU A 38 20.48 -2.87 -5.20
C LEU A 38 19.70 -2.21 -4.05
N SER A 39 20.02 -0.95 -3.72
CA SER A 39 19.25 -0.18 -2.73
C SER A 39 17.84 0.18 -3.20
N LEU A 40 17.65 0.42 -4.51
CA LEU A 40 16.35 0.71 -5.10
C LEU A 40 15.43 -0.52 -5.17
N ASN A 41 15.98 -1.73 -5.32
CA ASN A 41 15.19 -2.96 -5.30
C ASN A 41 14.69 -3.34 -3.88
N LEU A 42 15.38 -2.90 -2.82
CA LEU A 42 14.94 -3.08 -1.44
C LEU A 42 13.83 -2.12 -1.00
N LEU A 43 13.61 -1.04 -1.76
CA LEU A 43 12.57 -0.03 -1.49
C LEU A 43 11.23 -0.31 -2.20
N ILE A 44 11.15 -1.35 -3.03
CA ILE A 44 9.91 -1.72 -3.75
C ILE A 44 9.17 -2.88 -3.06
N GLY A 45 9.78 -3.50 -2.03
CA GLY A 45 9.20 -4.64 -1.31
C GLY A 45 8.15 -4.29 -0.25
N ASN A 46 8.08 -3.03 0.19
CA ASN A 46 7.13 -2.55 1.19
C ASN A 46 6.44 -1.29 0.66
N ALA A 47 5.68 -1.42 -0.43
CA ALA A 47 4.62 -0.45 -0.67
C ALA A 47 3.66 -0.61 0.52
N LEU A 48 3.66 0.43 1.34
CA LEU A 48 2.77 0.77 2.45
C LEU A 48 1.45 -0.01 2.42
N ALA A 49 1.09 -0.60 3.57
CA ALA A 49 -0.26 -1.01 3.95
C ALA A 49 -1.24 0.19 3.84
N ALA A 50 -1.53 0.61 2.62
CA ALA A 50 -2.42 1.71 2.31
C ALA A 50 -3.56 1.09 1.54
N GLY A 51 -4.63 0.71 2.27
CA GLY A 51 -5.78 -0.04 1.77
C GLY A 51 -6.12 0.23 0.30
N GLN A 52 -6.99 1.20 0.06
CA GLN A 52 -7.32 1.70 -1.28
C GLN A 52 -7.86 0.67 -2.27
N PHE A 53 -8.62 -0.32 -1.79
CA PHE A 53 -9.26 -1.28 -2.67
C PHE A 53 -10.12 -0.60 -3.74
N SER A 54 -10.74 0.54 -3.45
CA SER A 54 -11.64 1.26 -4.37
C SER A 54 -10.96 1.62 -5.70
N ASN A 55 -9.63 1.80 -5.70
CA ASN A 55 -8.87 2.12 -6.91
C ASN A 55 -8.86 1.00 -7.95
N THR A 56 -9.07 -0.25 -7.52
CA THR A 56 -8.93 -1.45 -8.38
C THR A 56 -10.10 -2.41 -8.25
N CYS A 57 -11.16 -1.99 -7.55
CA CYS A 57 -12.38 -2.75 -7.37
C CYS A 57 -13.60 -1.93 -7.80
N THR A 58 -14.60 -2.60 -8.37
CA THR A 58 -15.87 -2.03 -8.80
C THR A 58 -17.03 -2.82 -8.23
N ASP A 59 -18.27 -2.37 -8.49
CA ASP A 59 -19.50 -3.03 -8.05
C ASP A 59 -19.52 -3.33 -6.54
N THR A 60 -19.03 -2.37 -5.76
CA THR A 60 -18.92 -2.45 -4.31
C THR A 60 -20.30 -2.45 -3.67
N SER A 61 -20.53 -3.40 -2.77
CA SER A 61 -21.77 -3.53 -2.01
C SER A 61 -21.47 -4.01 -0.59
N VAL A 62 -22.27 -3.55 0.36
CA VAL A 62 -22.26 -4.05 1.73
C VAL A 62 -23.60 -4.71 2.00
N SER A 63 -23.55 -5.89 2.60
CA SER A 63 -24.73 -6.63 3.02
C SER A 63 -24.62 -7.03 4.47
N GLU A 64 -25.72 -6.92 5.21
CA GLU A 64 -25.85 -7.43 6.56
C GLU A 64 -26.66 -8.73 6.56
N SER A 65 -26.15 -9.77 7.21
CA SER A 65 -26.88 -11.02 7.43
C SER A 65 -26.55 -11.59 8.80
N PHE A 66 -27.56 -11.81 9.64
CA PHE A 66 -27.40 -12.35 11.00
C PHE A 66 -26.33 -11.60 11.83
N GLY A 67 -26.30 -10.25 11.74
CA GLY A 67 -25.34 -9.39 12.43
C GLY A 67 -23.92 -9.40 11.85
N GLN A 68 -23.70 -10.08 10.71
CA GLN A 68 -22.45 -10.07 9.97
C GLN A 68 -22.55 -9.10 8.80
N VAL A 69 -21.61 -8.17 8.73
CA VAL A 69 -21.47 -7.16 7.69
C VAL A 69 -20.36 -7.60 6.75
N THR A 70 -20.72 -7.85 5.50
CA THR A 70 -19.80 -8.31 4.46
C THR A 70 -19.69 -7.26 3.37
N LEU A 71 -18.47 -6.84 3.08
CA LEU A 71 -18.14 -6.09 1.86
C LEU A 71 -17.97 -7.09 0.72
N SER A 72 -18.62 -6.83 -0.41
CA SER A 72 -18.41 -7.56 -1.66
C SER A 72 -18.03 -6.59 -2.77
N ALA A 73 -17.11 -6.99 -3.64
CA ALA A 73 -16.69 -6.20 -4.80
C ALA A 73 -16.21 -7.10 -5.96
N VAL A 74 -15.98 -6.50 -7.12
CA VAL A 74 -15.31 -7.11 -8.27
C VAL A 74 -13.95 -6.45 -8.42
N CYS A 75 -12.88 -7.18 -8.16
CA CYS A 75 -11.52 -6.64 -8.03
C CYS A 75 -10.60 -7.13 -9.15
N GLU A 76 -9.71 -6.26 -9.60
CA GLU A 76 -8.68 -6.55 -10.60
C GLU A 76 -7.56 -7.41 -10.01
N LYS A 77 -7.11 -8.42 -10.77
CA LYS A 77 -5.94 -9.25 -10.49
C LYS A 77 -4.69 -8.68 -11.15
N LYS A 78 -3.52 -9.19 -10.78
CA LYS A 78 -2.23 -8.82 -11.39
C LYS A 78 -2.15 -9.13 -12.89
N ASP A 79 -2.94 -10.09 -13.38
CA ASP A 79 -3.03 -10.42 -14.80
C ASP A 79 -4.02 -9.54 -15.58
N GLY A 80 -4.65 -8.55 -14.92
CA GLY A 80 -5.66 -7.64 -15.47
C GLY A 80 -7.07 -8.23 -15.58
N SER A 81 -7.27 -9.49 -15.17
CA SER A 81 -8.61 -10.09 -15.08
C SER A 81 -9.34 -9.62 -13.82
N TYR A 82 -10.66 -9.71 -13.82
CA TYR A 82 -11.49 -9.29 -12.68
C TYR A 82 -12.14 -10.50 -12.00
N VAL A 83 -12.24 -10.47 -10.67
CA VAL A 83 -12.85 -11.53 -9.88
C VAL A 83 -13.73 -10.97 -8.78
N LYS A 84 -14.87 -11.63 -8.54
CA LYS A 84 -15.72 -11.31 -7.39
C LYS A 84 -15.07 -11.79 -6.11
N THR A 85 -15.01 -10.92 -5.12
CA THR A 85 -14.41 -11.20 -3.82
C THR A 85 -15.20 -10.52 -2.70
N SER A 86 -14.98 -10.96 -1.47
CA SER A 86 -15.72 -10.48 -0.31
C SER A 86 -14.88 -10.61 0.96
N ILE A 87 -15.06 -9.68 1.89
CA ILE A 87 -14.43 -9.70 3.21
C ILE A 87 -15.48 -9.42 4.30
N LEU A 88 -15.39 -10.16 5.41
CA LEU A 88 -16.19 -9.90 6.60
C LEU A 88 -15.57 -8.68 7.33
N LEU A 89 -16.38 -7.65 7.60
CA LEU A 89 -15.91 -6.42 8.23
C LEU A 89 -15.93 -6.48 9.76
N ASN A 90 -16.80 -7.29 10.37
CA ASN A 90 -16.94 -7.40 11.84
C ASN A 90 -15.62 -7.59 12.63
N PRO A 91 -14.60 -8.31 12.12
CA PRO A 91 -13.33 -8.42 12.82
C PRO A 91 -12.52 -7.13 12.87
N TYR A 92 -12.81 -6.19 11.97
CA TYR A 92 -11.99 -5.02 11.66
C TYR A 92 -12.67 -3.69 12.00
N ILE A 93 -13.99 -3.67 12.09
CA ILE A 93 -14.76 -2.48 12.46
C ILE A 93 -15.59 -2.72 13.72
N GLY A 94 -15.80 -1.65 14.48
CA GLY A 94 -16.52 -1.66 15.75
C GLY A 94 -17.29 -0.36 15.96
N ASN A 95 -18.13 -0.35 16.99
CA ASN A 95 -18.72 0.88 17.54
C ASN A 95 -17.95 1.28 18.81
N ASP A 96 -17.59 2.56 18.93
CA ASP A 96 -16.87 3.10 20.11
C ASP A 96 -17.73 3.18 21.39
N GLY A 97 -19.01 2.82 21.28
CA GLY A 97 -20.01 2.89 22.34
C GLY A 97 -20.77 4.22 22.35
N LYS A 98 -20.30 5.25 21.65
CA LYS A 98 -21.01 6.53 21.45
C LYS A 98 -21.75 6.58 20.12
N GLY A 99 -21.69 5.51 19.33
CA GLY A 99 -22.32 5.41 18.01
C GLY A 99 -21.38 5.76 16.85
N ASN A 100 -20.08 5.90 17.08
CA ASN A 100 -19.12 6.11 15.99
C ASN A 100 -18.52 4.78 15.53
N LEU A 101 -18.49 4.58 14.21
CA LEU A 101 -17.72 3.51 13.57
C LEU A 101 -16.23 3.78 13.75
N ILE A 102 -15.49 2.75 14.16
CA ILE A 102 -14.04 2.80 14.37
C ILE A 102 -13.38 1.54 13.83
N TRP A 103 -12.12 1.67 13.42
CA TRP A 103 -11.24 0.53 13.18
C TRP A 103 -10.85 -0.13 14.50
N THR A 104 -10.86 -1.46 14.52
CA THR A 104 -10.51 -2.27 15.70
C THR A 104 -10.19 -3.70 15.28
N THR A 105 -9.34 -4.40 16.02
CA THR A 105 -9.07 -5.84 15.80
C THR A 105 -9.64 -6.73 16.90
N ASP A 106 -10.43 -6.15 17.81
CA ASP A 106 -10.89 -6.81 19.04
C ASP A 106 -12.23 -7.55 18.86
N ASN A 107 -12.73 -7.70 17.63
CA ASN A 107 -14.07 -8.23 17.33
C ASN A 107 -15.17 -7.51 18.14
N ARG A 108 -15.12 -6.19 18.21
CA ARG A 108 -16.11 -5.42 18.97
C ARG A 108 -17.50 -5.60 18.38
N ILE A 109 -18.51 -5.60 19.25
CA ILE A 109 -19.89 -5.66 18.81
C ILE A 109 -20.20 -4.39 18.02
N LEU A 110 -20.71 -4.56 16.79
CA LEU A 110 -20.97 -3.46 15.88
C LEU A 110 -22.19 -2.65 16.32
N ASN A 111 -23.31 -3.31 16.65
CA ASN A 111 -24.53 -2.63 17.11
C ASN A 111 -24.91 -1.44 16.20
N CYS A 112 -24.90 -1.69 14.90
CA CYS A 112 -25.30 -0.74 13.87
C CYS A 112 -26.19 -1.47 12.84
N PHE A 113 -26.93 -0.70 12.05
CA PHE A 113 -27.83 -1.17 11.01
C PHE A 113 -27.86 -0.16 9.84
N ASP A 114 -28.63 -0.47 8.79
CA ASP A 114 -28.76 0.35 7.57
C ASP A 114 -27.40 0.66 6.90
N PHE A 115 -26.58 -0.36 6.76
CA PHE A 115 -25.29 -0.26 6.08
C PHE A 115 -25.45 0.12 4.60
N GLY A 116 -24.70 1.12 4.17
CA GLY A 116 -24.50 1.49 2.78
C GLY A 116 -23.02 1.69 2.47
N VAL A 117 -22.64 1.56 1.21
CA VAL A 117 -21.29 1.86 0.73
C VAL A 117 -21.37 2.68 -0.55
N SER A 118 -20.53 3.70 -0.67
CA SER A 118 -20.34 4.44 -1.91
C SER A 118 -19.15 3.89 -2.71
N GLY A 119 -19.08 4.23 -4.00
CA GLY A 119 -18.05 3.70 -4.91
C GLY A 119 -16.62 4.14 -4.58
N ASP A 120 -16.45 5.13 -3.70
CA ASP A 120 -15.17 5.60 -3.15
C ASP A 120 -14.75 4.87 -1.86
N GLY A 121 -15.46 3.81 -1.46
CA GLY A 121 -15.08 3.00 -0.28
C GLY A 121 -15.63 3.52 1.05
N LEU A 122 -16.37 4.63 1.08
CA LEU A 122 -16.99 5.12 2.31
C LEU A 122 -18.21 4.28 2.69
N VAL A 123 -18.13 3.62 3.86
CA VAL A 123 -19.27 2.92 4.48
C VAL A 123 -20.00 3.86 5.42
N ASN A 124 -21.32 3.90 5.31
CA ASN A 124 -22.22 4.60 6.22
C ASN A 124 -23.11 3.60 6.95
N ALA A 125 -23.41 3.85 8.21
CA ALA A 125 -24.36 3.07 9.00
C ALA A 125 -25.01 3.94 10.08
N THR A 126 -26.08 3.42 10.68
CA THR A 126 -26.71 3.98 11.87
C THR A 126 -26.37 3.10 13.06
N CYS A 127 -25.77 3.67 14.10
CA CYS A 127 -25.18 2.95 15.23
C CYS A 127 -25.81 3.36 16.57
N PHE A 128 -26.01 2.40 17.45
CA PHE A 128 -26.53 2.67 18.79
C PHE A 128 -25.51 3.42 19.64
N ASN A 129 -25.96 4.47 20.34
CA ASN A 129 -25.18 5.09 21.41
C ASN A 129 -25.46 4.37 22.73
N LEU A 130 -24.47 3.62 23.21
CA LEU A 130 -24.53 2.76 24.39
C LEU A 130 -24.19 3.51 25.68
N THR A 131 -23.71 4.76 25.59
CA THR A 131 -23.36 5.57 26.76
C THR A 131 -24.55 6.29 27.39
N GLN A 132 -25.66 6.42 26.65
CA GLN A 132 -26.84 7.16 27.07
C GLN A 132 -28.09 6.27 26.96
N ARG A 133 -28.93 6.26 28.00
CA ARG A 133 -30.25 5.62 27.90
C ARG A 133 -31.18 6.52 27.08
N ASN A 134 -31.90 5.94 26.13
CA ASN A 134 -32.88 6.63 25.27
C ASN A 134 -32.27 7.73 24.38
N SER A 135 -31.00 7.63 24.02
CA SER A 135 -30.42 8.50 22.99
C SER A 135 -30.90 8.06 21.60
N ASP A 136 -30.98 9.04 20.70
CA ASP A 136 -31.13 8.76 19.28
C ASP A 136 -29.92 7.98 18.76
N ASP A 137 -30.17 7.15 17.74
CA ASP A 137 -29.12 6.45 17.03
C ASP A 137 -28.27 7.45 16.23
N VAL A 138 -26.98 7.14 16.10
CA VAL A 138 -25.99 8.03 15.50
C VAL A 138 -25.67 7.54 14.09
N SER A 139 -25.87 8.39 13.09
CA SER A 139 -25.33 8.13 11.76
C SER A 139 -23.82 8.34 11.77
N SER A 140 -23.08 7.32 11.34
CA SER A 140 -21.62 7.32 11.31
C SER A 140 -21.11 6.75 10.00
N SER A 141 -19.91 7.17 9.62
CA SER A 141 -19.21 6.69 8.44
C SER A 141 -17.80 6.23 8.76
N ILE A 142 -17.24 5.36 7.93
CA ILE A 142 -15.85 4.93 7.98
C ILE A 142 -15.33 4.70 6.57
N ASP A 143 -14.13 5.19 6.28
CA ASP A 143 -13.51 5.04 4.97
C ASP A 143 -12.77 3.71 4.90
N LEU A 144 -13.26 2.77 4.08
CA LEU A 144 -12.65 1.46 3.93
C LEU A 144 -11.32 1.49 3.19
N ASP A 145 -11.02 2.54 2.43
CA ASP A 145 -9.72 2.67 1.77
C ASP A 145 -8.57 2.91 2.75
N ASP A 146 -8.86 3.26 4.00
CA ASP A 146 -7.84 3.39 5.04
C ASP A 146 -7.13 2.05 5.31
N HIS A 147 -7.87 0.93 5.25
CA HIS A 147 -7.38 -0.38 5.72
C HIS A 147 -7.78 -1.59 4.86
N ILE A 148 -8.65 -1.44 3.87
CA ILE A 148 -9.03 -2.54 2.98
C ILE A 148 -8.30 -2.39 1.66
N ALA A 149 -7.49 -3.40 1.32
CA ALA A 149 -6.74 -3.46 0.08
C ALA A 149 -7.27 -4.55 -0.86
N ASN A 150 -7.00 -4.38 -2.15
CA ASN A 150 -7.11 -5.45 -3.13
C ASN A 150 -5.72 -6.06 -3.39
N ILE A 151 -5.53 -7.31 -2.96
CA ILE A 151 -4.30 -8.07 -3.18
C ILE A 151 -4.59 -9.18 -4.20
N ASP A 152 -4.27 -8.90 -5.47
CA ASP A 152 -4.43 -9.85 -6.59
C ASP A 152 -5.85 -10.42 -6.72
N GLY A 153 -6.85 -9.53 -6.66
CA GLY A 153 -8.27 -9.86 -6.73
C GLY A 153 -8.89 -10.32 -5.40
N GLN A 154 -8.17 -10.22 -4.28
CA GLN A 154 -8.68 -10.58 -2.96
C GLN A 154 -8.71 -9.36 -2.04
N LEU A 155 -9.89 -9.07 -1.46
CA LEU A 155 -10.02 -8.07 -0.42
C LEU A 155 -9.32 -8.55 0.86
N GLN A 156 -8.43 -7.74 1.41
CA GLN A 156 -7.68 -8.01 2.63
C GLN A 156 -7.66 -6.78 3.53
N TYR A 157 -7.54 -7.01 4.84
CA TYR A 157 -7.30 -5.97 5.83
C TYR A 157 -5.79 -5.77 6.00
N GLU A 158 -5.33 -4.53 6.01
CA GLU A 158 -3.92 -4.10 6.11
C GLU A 158 -3.68 -3.15 7.31
#